data_AF-A0A8S3GSF1-F1
#
_entry.id   AF-A0A8S3GSF1-F1
#
_cell.length_a   1.000
_cell.length_b   1.000
_cell.length_c   1.000
_cell.angle_alpha   90.00
_cell.angle_beta   90.00
_cell.angle_gamma   90.00
#
_symmetry.space_group_name_H-M   'P 1'
#
loop_
_entity.id
_entity.type
_entity.pdbx_description
1 polymer ?
#
loop_
_entity_poly.entity_id
_entity_poly.type
_entity_poly.pdbx_seq_one_letter_code
_entity_poly.pdbx_strand_id
1 'polypeptide(L)'
;GIFNRQNDRVYASSRHDADEHKGTNRRPSFQKKLLVWLATSKNGLSLPIIFEPGETLTHENYIEIVLPHARAEGQRLLGDDFIYQQDNATPHKHKDSIAWIKKNFPRFIDV
;
A
#
# COMPACT_ATOMS: atom_id res chain seq x y z
N GLY A 1 -18.61 -10.78 10.94
CA GLY A 1 -17.54 -9.99 10.30
C GLY A 1 -17.99 -8.55 10.13
N ILE A 2 -17.09 -7.60 10.35
CA ILE A 2 -17.34 -6.17 10.13
C ILE A 2 -17.37 -5.92 8.62
N PHE A 3 -18.39 -5.21 8.13
CA PHE A 3 -18.53 -4.88 6.72
C PHE A 3 -17.42 -3.92 6.27
N ASN A 4 -16.61 -4.35 5.30
CA ASN A 4 -15.56 -3.55 4.70
C ASN A 4 -16.03 -3.03 3.34
N ARG A 5 -16.34 -1.72 3.28
CA ARG A 5 -16.85 -1.06 2.07
C ARG A 5 -15.95 -1.15 0.84
N GLN A 6 -14.64 -1.38 1.01
CA GLN A 6 -13.69 -1.54 -0.10
C GLN A 6 -13.59 -3.01 -0.53
N ASN A 7 -13.51 -3.94 0.43
CA ASN A 7 -13.17 -5.35 0.16
C ASN A 7 -14.37 -6.29 0.00
N ASP A 8 -15.57 -5.88 0.45
CA ASP A 8 -16.79 -6.68 0.31
C ASP A 8 -17.56 -6.36 -0.98
N ARG A 9 -17.01 -5.50 -1.86
CA ARG A 9 -17.56 -5.22 -3.19
C ARG A 9 -17.21 -6.34 -4.16
N VAL A 10 -18.15 -6.69 -5.02
CA VAL A 10 -17.92 -7.59 -6.15
C VAL A 10 -17.64 -6.74 -7.38
N TYR A 11 -16.62 -7.14 -8.15
CA TYR A 11 -16.35 -6.56 -9.46
C TYR A 11 -17.40 -7.09 -10.44
N ALA A 12 -18.19 -6.20 -11.02
CA ALA A 12 -19.27 -6.53 -11.94
C ALA A 12 -19.36 -5.48 -13.05
N SER A 13 -19.71 -5.92 -14.25
CA SER A 13 -19.81 -5.12 -15.47
C SER A 13 -21.11 -4.31 -15.56
N SER A 14 -22.14 -4.72 -14.82
CA SER A 14 -23.44 -4.03 -14.75
C SER A 14 -24.11 -4.28 -13.40
N ARG A 15 -25.20 -3.55 -13.12
CA ARG A 15 -26.00 -3.79 -11.91
C ARG A 15 -26.66 -5.18 -11.92
N HIS A 16 -27.12 -5.62 -13.08
CA HIS A 16 -27.69 -6.95 -13.25
C HIS A 16 -26.67 -8.05 -12.95
N ASP A 17 -25.45 -7.92 -13.49
CA ASP A 17 -24.31 -8.80 -13.22
C ASP A 17 -23.94 -8.80 -11.73
N ALA A 18 -23.97 -7.63 -11.08
CA ALA A 18 -23.74 -7.54 -9.63
C ALA A 18 -24.81 -8.30 -8.83
N ASP A 19 -26.09 -8.18 -9.22
CA ASP A 19 -27.20 -8.83 -8.53
C ASP A 19 -27.17 -10.37 -8.72
N GLU A 20 -26.76 -10.88 -9.90
CA GLU A 20 -26.50 -12.31 -10.12
C GLU A 20 -25.38 -12.87 -9.23
N HIS A 21 -24.34 -12.07 -8.98
CA HIS A 21 -23.25 -12.42 -8.07
C HIS A 21 -23.58 -12.20 -6.57
N LYS A 22 -24.87 -12.03 -6.23
CA LYS A 22 -25.38 -11.73 -4.87
C LYS A 22 -24.93 -10.38 -4.31
N GLY A 23 -24.51 -9.45 -5.16
CA GLY A 23 -24.14 -8.08 -4.79
C GLY A 23 -22.97 -8.02 -3.81
N THR A 24 -23.13 -7.26 -2.73
CA THR A 24 -22.13 -7.15 -1.65
C THR A 24 -22.12 -8.41 -0.79
N ASN A 25 -21.07 -9.21 -0.91
CA ASN A 25 -20.89 -10.41 -0.10
C ASN A 25 -19.96 -10.11 1.08
N ARG A 26 -20.46 -10.28 2.31
CA ARG A 26 -19.59 -10.27 3.50
C ARG A 26 -18.60 -11.42 3.38
N ARG A 27 -17.33 -11.11 3.12
CA ARG A 27 -16.28 -12.13 3.12
C ARG A 27 -15.99 -12.55 4.56
N PRO A 28 -15.56 -13.79 4.81
CA PRO A 28 -15.03 -14.20 6.10
C PRO A 28 -13.93 -13.23 6.53
N SER A 29 -14.20 -12.41 7.53
CA SER A 29 -13.22 -11.50 8.09
C SER A 29 -12.54 -12.19 9.26
N PHE A 30 -11.27 -12.55 9.10
CA PHE A 30 -10.45 -13.02 10.22
C PHE A 30 -10.31 -11.88 11.24
N GLN A 31 -10.51 -12.20 12.53
CA GLN A 31 -10.36 -11.23 13.61
C GLN A 31 -8.93 -10.74 13.76
N LYS A 32 -7.95 -11.58 13.41
CA LYS A 32 -6.52 -11.25 13.44
C LYS A 32 -6.03 -10.98 12.02
N LYS A 33 -5.38 -9.83 11.83
CA LYS A 33 -4.77 -9.41 10.57
C LYS A 33 -3.41 -8.83 10.89
N LEU A 34 -2.45 -9.06 9.99
CA LEU A 34 -1.16 -8.40 9.99
C LEU A 34 -1.11 -7.51 8.76
N LEU A 35 -0.57 -6.31 8.94
CA LEU A 35 -0.21 -5.44 7.84
C LEU A 35 1.24 -5.77 7.44
N VAL A 36 1.47 -5.97 6.15
CA VAL A 36 2.80 -6.17 5.59
C VAL A 36 3.00 -5.13 4.51
N TRP A 37 4.12 -4.41 4.57
CA TRP A 37 4.57 -3.54 3.50
C TRP A 37 5.70 -4.21 2.72
N LEU A 38 5.66 -4.10 1.40
CA LEU A 38 6.63 -4.70 0.48
C LEU A 38 6.75 -3.82 -0.77
N ALA A 39 7.97 -3.68 -1.29
CA ALA A 39 8.23 -3.15 -2.62
C ALA A 39 8.72 -4.23 -3.57
N THR A 40 8.45 -4.03 -4.86
CA THR A 40 8.91 -4.89 -5.94
C THR A 40 9.58 -4.06 -7.03
N SER A 41 10.52 -4.68 -7.73
CA SER A 41 11.24 -4.10 -8.85
C SER A 41 11.55 -5.20 -9.88
N LYS A 42 12.08 -4.80 -11.05
CA LYS A 42 12.57 -5.76 -12.04
C LYS A 42 13.69 -6.68 -11.52
N ASN A 43 14.40 -6.27 -10.45
CA ASN A 43 15.54 -7.01 -9.88
C ASN A 43 15.14 -7.81 -8.62
N GLY A 44 13.86 -7.84 -8.26
CA GLY A 44 13.34 -8.61 -7.13
C GLY A 44 12.58 -7.78 -6.11
N LEU A 45 12.37 -8.38 -4.94
CA LEU A 45 11.56 -7.85 -3.84
C LEU A 45 12.43 -7.15 -2.80
N SER A 46 11.83 -6.18 -2.11
CA SER A 46 12.38 -5.67 -0.86
C SER A 46 12.26 -6.71 0.25
N LEU A 47 13.00 -6.54 1.33
CA LEU A 47 12.64 -7.17 2.60
C LEU A 47 11.27 -6.64 3.05
N PRO A 48 10.36 -7.49 3.56
CA PRO A 48 9.06 -7.05 4.05
C PRO A 48 9.18 -6.33 5.38
N ILE A 49 8.36 -5.29 5.59
CA ILE A 49 8.08 -4.75 6.92
C ILE A 49 6.80 -5.40 7.41
N ILE A 50 6.89 -6.10 8.54
CA ILE A 50 5.74 -6.72 9.19
C ILE A 50 5.37 -5.85 10.39
N PHE A 51 4.17 -5.30 10.39
CA PHE A 51 3.64 -4.50 11.48
C PHE A 51 3.04 -5.39 12.57
N GLU A 52 2.97 -4.88 13.80
CA GLU A 52 2.40 -5.61 14.92
C GLU A 52 0.88 -5.82 14.73
N PRO A 53 0.29 -6.89 15.32
CA PRO A 53 -1.14 -7.14 15.20
C PRO A 53 -1.98 -5.94 15.64
N GLY A 54 -2.78 -5.41 14.72
CA GLY A 54 -3.69 -4.29 14.97
C GLY A 54 -3.12 -2.91 14.61
N GLU A 55 -1.83 -2.81 14.27
CA GLU A 55 -1.27 -1.60 13.71
C GLU A 55 -1.79 -1.35 12.28
N THR A 56 -1.91 -0.07 11.95
CA THR A 56 -2.26 0.39 10.60
C THR A 56 -1.20 1.33 10.07
N LEU A 57 -1.13 1.48 8.76
CA LEU A 57 -0.25 2.47 8.14
C LEU A 57 -0.82 3.87 8.39
N THR A 58 -0.09 4.69 9.15
CA THR A 58 -0.33 6.12 9.32
C THR A 58 0.70 6.89 8.49
N HIS A 59 0.56 8.21 8.37
CA HIS A 59 1.55 8.97 7.62
C HIS A 59 2.88 9.10 8.40
N GLU A 60 2.82 9.12 9.73
CA GLU A 60 3.98 9.15 10.61
C GLU A 60 4.82 7.87 10.46
N ASN A 61 4.22 6.69 10.65
CA ASN A 61 4.98 5.44 10.50
C ASN A 61 5.37 5.15 9.04
N TYR A 62 4.64 5.71 8.07
CA TYR A 62 5.07 5.68 6.67
C TYR A 62 6.36 6.48 6.46
N ILE A 63 6.44 7.69 7.02
CA ILE A 63 7.62 8.55 6.91
C ILE A 63 8.80 8.02 7.71
N GLU A 64 8.56 7.54 8.93
CA GLU A 64 9.63 7.16 9.86
C GLU A 64 10.21 5.77 9.58
N ILE A 65 9.38 4.84 9.09
CA ILE A 65 9.77 3.42 8.95
C ILE A 65 9.81 3.04 7.47
N VAL A 66 8.70 3.25 6.76
CA VAL A 66 8.53 2.69 5.42
C VAL A 66 9.36 3.40 4.37
N LEU A 67 9.32 4.73 4.28
CA LEU A 67 10.02 5.47 3.24
C LEU A 67 11.56 5.35 3.31
N PRO A 68 12.21 5.38 4.50
CA PRO A 68 13.64 5.12 4.62
C PRO A 68 14.01 3.71 4.17
N HIS A 69 13.23 2.71 4.58
CA HIS A 69 13.42 1.32 4.17
C HIS A 69 13.25 1.14 2.67
N ALA A 70 12.19 1.70 2.10
CA ALA A 70 11.91 1.69 0.66
C ALA A 70 13.04 2.33 -0.15
N ARG A 71 13.62 3.43 0.35
CA ARG A 71 14.77 4.09 -0.27
C ARG A 71 16.01 3.21 -0.24
N ALA A 72 16.34 2.64 0.92
CA ALA A 72 17.49 1.76 1.06
C ALA A 72 17.38 0.51 0.18
N GLU A 73 16.20 -0.11 0.14
CA GLU A 73 15.93 -1.27 -0.70
C GLU A 73 15.91 -0.92 -2.19
N GLY A 74 15.41 0.26 -2.56
CA GLY A 74 15.51 0.80 -3.91
C GLY A 74 16.97 0.95 -4.35
N GLN A 75 17.82 1.53 -3.51
CA GLN A 75 19.27 1.64 -3.77
C GLN A 75 19.92 0.26 -3.89
N ARG A 76 19.61 -0.68 -2.99
CA ARG A 76 20.13 -2.06 -3.03
C ARG A 76 19.74 -2.79 -4.31
N LEU A 77 18.50 -2.64 -4.76
CA LEU A 77 17.96 -3.39 -5.89
C LEU A 77 18.23 -2.73 -7.24
N LEU A 78 18.27 -1.41 -7.32
CA LEU A 78 18.26 -0.65 -8.57
C LEU A 78 19.42 0.36 -8.71
N GLY A 79 20.20 0.59 -7.65
CA GLY A 79 21.24 1.62 -7.60
C GLY A 79 20.68 3.01 -7.26
N ASP A 80 21.48 4.05 -7.46
CA ASP A 80 21.14 5.41 -6.99
C ASP A 80 20.14 6.16 -7.88
N ASP A 81 19.86 5.68 -9.09
CA ASP A 81 18.87 6.28 -9.99
C ASP A 81 17.69 5.34 -10.22
N PHE A 82 16.64 5.53 -9.44
CA PHE A 82 15.40 4.78 -9.56
C PHE A 82 14.18 5.67 -9.35
N ILE A 83 13.04 5.16 -9.78
CA ILE A 83 11.75 5.82 -9.65
C ILE A 83 10.96 5.12 -8.56
N TYR A 84 10.53 5.87 -7.55
CA TYR A 84 9.59 5.41 -6.54
C TYR A 84 8.14 5.62 -7.00
N GLN A 85 7.27 4.66 -6.74
CA GLN A 85 5.84 4.71 -7.04
C GLN A 85 5.04 4.05 -5.90
N GLN A 86 3.86 4.61 -5.61
CA GLN A 86 2.94 4.17 -4.56
C GLN A 86 1.50 4.40 -5.01
N ASP A 87 0.50 3.83 -4.34
CA ASP A 87 -0.91 4.12 -4.63
C ASP A 87 -1.43 5.40 -3.94
N ASN A 88 -2.72 5.69 -4.12
CA ASN A 88 -3.39 6.88 -3.62
C ASN A 88 -4.01 6.74 -2.22
N ALA A 89 -3.51 5.82 -1.40
CA ALA A 89 -3.96 5.69 -0.01
C ALA A 89 -3.70 6.99 0.78
N THR A 90 -4.52 7.23 1.81
CA THR A 90 -4.46 8.47 2.61
C THR A 90 -3.06 8.76 3.19
N PRO A 91 -2.33 7.80 3.78
CA PRO A 91 -0.97 8.04 4.29
C PRO A 91 0.03 8.43 3.20
N HIS A 92 -0.12 7.87 2.00
CA HIS A 92 0.77 8.06 0.86
C HIS A 92 0.64 9.47 0.28
N LYS A 93 -0.59 10.00 0.25
CA LYS A 93 -0.90 11.35 -0.24
C LYS A 93 -0.76 12.44 0.80
N HIS A 94 -0.41 12.11 2.03
CA HIS A 94 -0.21 13.13 3.05
C HIS A 94 0.89 14.10 2.61
N LYS A 95 0.66 15.40 2.81
CA LYS A 95 1.58 16.46 2.34
C LYS A 95 3.02 16.23 2.81
N ASP A 96 3.18 15.72 4.03
CA ASP A 96 4.50 15.49 4.63
C ASP A 96 5.15 14.23 4.05
N SER A 97 4.37 13.20 3.72
CA SER A 97 4.85 12.02 2.99
C SER A 97 5.38 12.41 1.61
N ILE A 98 4.59 13.19 0.86
CA ILE A 98 4.97 13.66 -0.48
C ILE A 98 6.21 14.58 -0.42
N ALA A 99 6.27 15.49 0.56
CA ALA A 99 7.42 16.36 0.77
C ALA A 99 8.68 15.55 1.10
N TRP A 100 8.56 14.53 1.95
CA TRP A 100 9.66 13.62 2.26
C TRP A 100 10.12 12.88 1.00
N ILE A 101 9.19 12.34 0.21
CA ILE A 101 9.52 11.59 -1.01
C ILE A 101 10.27 12.47 -2.01
N LYS A 102 9.73 13.64 -2.34
CA LYS A 102 10.32 14.58 -3.30
C LYS A 102 11.72 15.06 -2.88
N LYS A 103 12.00 15.06 -1.57
CA LYS A 103 13.31 15.43 -1.03
C LYS A 103 14.33 14.30 -1.06
N ASN A 104 13.90 13.05 -0.87
CA ASN A 104 14.81 11.93 -0.56
C ASN A 104 14.94 10.88 -1.66
N PHE A 105 13.94 10.71 -2.52
CA PHE A 105 14.01 9.77 -3.64
C PHE A 105 14.56 10.45 -4.90
N PRO A 106 15.28 9.70 -5.77
CA PRO A 106 15.83 10.26 -7.00
C PRO A 106 14.73 10.78 -7.94
N ARG A 107 13.67 9.98 -8.09
CA ARG A 107 12.49 10.29 -8.90
C ARG A 107 11.25 9.70 -8.25
N PHE A 108 10.10 10.34 -8.48
CA PHE A 108 8.82 9.93 -7.94
C PHE A 108 7.71 10.10 -8.98
N ILE A 109 6.88 9.06 -9.16
CA ILE A 109 5.63 9.15 -9.91
C ILE A 109 4.52 9.49 -8.91
N ASP A 110 4.02 10.72 -9.00
CA ASP A 110 2.82 11.16 -8.29
C ASP A 110 1.60 10.53 -8.95
N VAL A 111 0.70 9.94 -8.17
CA VAL A 111 -0.45 9.16 -8.66
C VAL A 111 -1.75 9.80 -8.20
#